data_AF-I0W7R8-F1
#
_entry.id   AF-I0W7R8-F1
#
_cell.length_a   1.000
_cell.length_b   1.000
_cell.length_c   1.000
_cell.angle_alpha   90.00
_cell.angle_beta   90.00
_cell.angle_gamma   90.00
#
_symmetry.space_group_name_H-M   'P 1'
#
loop_
_entity.id
_entity.type
_entity.pdbx_description
1 polymer ?
#
loop_
_entity_poly.entity_id
_entity_poly.type
_entity_poly.pdbx_seq_one_letter_code
_entity_poly.pdbx_strand_id
1 'polypeptide(L)'
;MKKIILAIAVVALTLTSCKSTFTSPYSDSQVIEHSTQGSVTLRGTSDEIEGGKKDIGYNATKAAHKKALQQLFYFGFVGTDFKNPMIREGIGVETKHKAFFDQFWNGGYERFVTDSKTEFYDCEQKSKCTVATSTFTVNYNMLRKELENNKVLNKIGF
;
A
#
# COMPACT_ATOMS: atom_id res chain seq x y z
N MET A 1 -8.54 -54.54 -9.90
CA MET A 1 -9.07 -53.34 -10.61
C MET A 1 -9.49 -52.21 -9.67
N LYS A 2 -10.29 -52.44 -8.62
CA LYS A 2 -10.71 -51.39 -7.65
C LYS A 2 -9.57 -50.65 -6.92
N LYS A 3 -8.46 -51.34 -6.60
CA LYS A 3 -7.30 -50.75 -5.91
C LYS A 3 -6.48 -49.78 -6.78
N ILE A 4 -6.49 -49.97 -8.10
CA ILE A 4 -5.78 -49.09 -9.06
C ILE A 4 -6.58 -47.79 -9.26
N ILE A 5 -7.91 -47.88 -9.31
CA ILE A 5 -8.80 -46.72 -9.42
C ILE A 5 -8.67 -45.81 -8.18
N LEU A 6 -8.53 -46.39 -6.99
CA LEU A 6 -8.36 -45.62 -5.75
C LEU A 6 -7.01 -44.88 -5.70
N ALA A 7 -5.94 -45.50 -6.24
CA ALA A 7 -4.62 -44.87 -6.30
C ALA A 7 -4.57 -43.68 -7.26
N ILE A 8 -5.28 -43.75 -8.39
CA ILE A 8 -5.37 -42.66 -9.37
C ILE A 8 -6.17 -41.48 -8.79
N ALA A 9 -7.23 -41.74 -8.03
CA ALA A 9 -8.03 -40.69 -7.38
C ALA A 9 -7.24 -39.91 -6.32
N VAL A 10 -6.37 -40.57 -5.55
CA VAL A 10 -5.55 -39.92 -4.51
C VAL A 10 -4.44 -39.04 -5.11
N VAL A 11 -3.84 -39.45 -6.24
CA VAL A 11 -2.81 -38.65 -6.93
C VAL A 11 -3.41 -37.43 -7.64
N ALA A 12 -4.65 -37.53 -8.13
CA ALA A 12 -5.36 -36.39 -8.72
C ALA A 12 -5.71 -35.29 -7.68
N LEU A 13 -5.93 -35.68 -6.43
CA LEU A 13 -6.26 -34.75 -5.33
C LEU A 13 -5.05 -33.95 -4.79
N THR A 14 -3.81 -34.38 -5.05
CA THR A 14 -2.61 -33.68 -4.57
C THR A 14 -2.09 -32.61 -5.54
N LEU A 15 -2.64 -32.50 -6.75
CA LEU A 15 -2.19 -31.55 -7.78
C LEU A 15 -2.95 -30.21 -7.77
N THR A 16 -3.98 -30.05 -6.95
CA THR A 16 -4.77 -28.80 -6.88
C THR A 16 -4.29 -27.80 -5.83
N SER A 17 -3.18 -28.08 -5.12
CA SER A 17 -2.59 -27.10 -4.20
C SER A 17 -1.65 -26.12 -4.91
N CYS A 18 -2.13 -25.50 -5.99
CA CYS A 18 -1.56 -24.23 -6.45
C CYS A 18 -1.99 -23.16 -5.44
N LYS A 19 -1.13 -22.97 -4.42
CA LYS A 19 -1.23 -21.86 -3.48
C LYS A 19 -1.13 -20.57 -4.30
N SER A 20 -2.26 -19.90 -4.56
CA SER A 20 -2.25 -18.57 -5.16
C SER A 20 -1.50 -17.65 -4.20
N THR A 21 -0.25 -17.34 -4.51
CA THR A 21 0.48 -16.26 -3.83
C THR A 21 -0.29 -14.98 -4.12
N PHE A 22 -0.97 -14.46 -3.10
CA PHE A 22 -1.63 -13.17 -3.19
C PHE A 22 -0.55 -12.09 -3.32
N THR A 23 -0.33 -11.61 -4.54
CA THR A 23 0.59 -10.50 -4.81
C THR A 23 -0.20 -9.20 -4.67
N SER A 24 0.22 -8.34 -3.75
CA SER A 24 -0.37 -7.00 -3.64
C SER A 24 -0.06 -6.18 -4.90
N PRO A 25 -1.01 -5.39 -5.43
CA PRO A 25 -0.73 -4.45 -6.51
C PRO A 25 0.25 -3.32 -6.10
N TYR A 26 0.58 -3.20 -4.81
CA TYR A 26 1.51 -2.22 -4.24
C TYR A 26 2.78 -2.88 -3.69
N SER A 27 3.20 -4.02 -4.28
CA SER A 27 4.35 -4.82 -3.81
C SER A 27 5.71 -4.10 -3.92
N ASP A 28 5.77 -3.00 -4.67
CA ASP A 28 6.93 -2.11 -4.74
C ASP A 28 7.13 -1.27 -3.47
N SER A 29 6.15 -1.28 -2.57
CA SER A 29 6.17 -0.55 -1.32
C SER A 29 6.84 -1.36 -0.20
N GLN A 30 7.56 -0.68 0.69
CA GLN A 30 8.35 -1.31 1.76
C GLN A 30 8.29 -0.51 3.06
N VAL A 31 8.46 -1.17 4.20
CA VAL A 31 8.77 -0.53 5.48
C VAL A 31 10.29 -0.48 5.62
N ILE A 32 10.85 0.71 5.82
CA ILE A 32 12.29 0.93 5.93
C ILE A 32 12.72 0.93 7.40
N GLU A 33 12.00 1.67 8.24
CA GLU A 33 12.22 1.67 9.70
C GLU A 33 10.91 2.00 10.42
N HIS A 34 10.86 1.71 11.71
CA HIS A 34 9.84 2.26 12.61
C HIS A 34 10.44 2.53 13.98
N SER A 35 10.10 3.68 14.55
CA SER A 35 10.53 4.03 15.90
C SER A 35 9.50 3.56 16.93
N THR A 36 9.91 3.42 18.19
CA THR A 36 8.97 3.18 19.30
C THR A 36 8.06 4.39 19.58
N GLN A 37 8.34 5.55 18.98
CA GLN A 37 7.57 6.79 19.17
C GLN A 37 6.34 6.89 18.24
N GLY A 38 5.99 5.82 17.52
CA GLY A 38 4.77 5.77 16.70
C GLY A 38 4.91 6.48 15.35
N SER A 39 6.11 6.47 14.79
CA SER A 39 6.38 6.81 13.40
C SER A 39 6.78 5.57 12.59
N VAL A 40 6.49 5.58 11.30
CA VAL A 40 6.91 4.54 10.35
C VAL A 40 7.48 5.19 9.10
N THR A 41 8.64 4.73 8.66
CA THR A 41 9.24 5.14 7.39
C THR A 41 8.90 4.11 6.34
N LEU A 42 8.25 4.59 5.29
CA LEU A 42 7.80 3.81 4.15
C LEU A 42 8.61 4.20 2.92
N ARG A 43 8.76 3.25 2.00
CA ARG A 43 9.20 3.51 0.64
C ARG A 43 8.09 3.10 -0.31
N GLY A 44 7.79 3.95 -1.28
CA GLY A 44 6.87 3.64 -2.38
C GLY A 44 7.48 4.03 -3.71
N THR A 45 7.06 3.35 -4.77
CA THR A 45 7.46 3.64 -6.16
C THR A 45 6.21 3.90 -6.97
N SER A 46 6.13 5.03 -7.70
CA SER A 46 4.97 5.30 -8.55
C SER A 46 4.98 4.42 -9.79
N ASP A 47 3.82 4.28 -10.44
CA ASP A 47 3.81 3.92 -11.86
C ASP A 47 4.36 5.08 -12.70
N GLU A 48 4.53 4.88 -14.01
CA GLU A 48 4.86 5.96 -14.94
C GLU A 48 3.76 7.02 -14.94
N ILE A 49 4.10 8.26 -14.53
CA ILE A 49 3.19 9.39 -14.57
C ILE A 49 3.49 10.26 -15.78
N GLU A 50 2.52 10.40 -16.67
CA GLU A 50 2.60 11.30 -17.82
C GLU A 50 2.17 12.72 -17.44
N GLY A 51 2.82 13.74 -18.01
CA GLY A 51 2.40 15.12 -17.77
C GLY A 51 3.37 16.20 -18.23
N GLY A 52 2.95 17.45 -18.04
CA GLY A 52 3.82 18.61 -18.22
C GLY A 52 4.82 18.75 -17.09
N LYS A 53 6.02 19.30 -17.38
CA LYS A 53 7.12 19.46 -16.42
C LYS A 53 6.75 20.16 -15.10
N LYS A 54 5.69 20.98 -15.08
CA LYS A 54 5.35 21.84 -13.95
C LYS A 54 4.88 21.05 -12.71
N ASP A 55 4.12 19.96 -12.91
CA ASP A 55 3.48 19.24 -11.81
C ASP A 55 3.78 17.73 -11.81
N ILE A 56 4.50 17.23 -12.83
CA ILE A 56 4.76 15.81 -13.01
C ILE A 56 5.50 15.17 -11.82
N GLY A 57 6.52 15.85 -11.26
CA GLY A 57 7.27 15.35 -10.11
C GLY A 57 6.44 15.30 -8.83
N TYR A 58 5.58 16.30 -8.61
CA TYR A 58 4.65 16.30 -7.49
C TYR A 58 3.64 15.15 -7.61
N ASN A 59 3.04 14.98 -8.79
CA ASN A 59 2.09 13.90 -9.05
C ASN A 59 2.71 12.51 -8.91
N ALA A 60 3.95 12.33 -9.40
CA ALA A 60 4.69 11.08 -9.23
C ALA A 60 4.99 10.80 -7.75
N THR A 61 5.45 11.80 -6.99
CA THR A 61 5.67 11.67 -5.54
C THR A 61 4.40 11.26 -4.81
N LYS A 62 3.28 11.93 -5.13
CA LYS A 62 1.96 11.65 -4.55
C LYS A 62 1.48 10.24 -4.86
N ALA A 63 1.70 9.76 -6.09
CA ALA A 63 1.40 8.39 -6.48
C ALA A 63 2.25 7.36 -5.72
N ALA A 64 3.54 7.63 -5.55
CA ALA A 64 4.44 6.77 -4.76
C ALA A 64 4.00 6.69 -3.29
N HIS A 65 3.69 7.84 -2.67
CA HIS A 65 3.15 7.89 -1.30
C HIS A 65 1.84 7.13 -1.18
N LYS A 66 0.91 7.35 -2.12
CA LYS A 66 -0.38 6.68 -2.14
C LYS A 66 -0.21 5.16 -2.17
N LYS A 67 0.62 4.60 -3.04
CA LYS A 67 0.85 3.15 -3.11
C LYS A 67 1.35 2.59 -1.77
N ALA A 68 2.35 3.23 -1.16
CA ALA A 68 2.88 2.77 0.12
C ALA A 68 1.86 2.88 1.27
N LEU A 69 1.05 3.94 1.29
CA LEU A 69 -0.03 4.07 2.26
C LEU A 69 -1.16 3.05 2.01
N GLN A 70 -1.53 2.79 0.76
CA GLN A 70 -2.52 1.76 0.43
C GLN A 70 -2.03 0.35 0.78
N GLN A 71 -0.73 0.07 0.63
CA GLN A 71 -0.11 -1.16 1.14
C GLN A 71 -0.28 -1.26 2.66
N LEU A 72 0.09 -0.21 3.40
CA LEU A 72 -0.07 -0.15 4.87
C LEU A 72 -1.55 -0.34 5.28
N PHE A 73 -2.47 0.27 4.53
CA PHE A 73 -3.88 0.30 4.88
C PHE A 73 -4.56 -1.03 4.63
N TYR A 74 -4.34 -1.64 3.47
CA TYR A 74 -5.21 -2.71 2.97
C TYR A 74 -4.55 -4.09 2.93
N PHE A 75 -3.22 -4.15 3.02
CA PHE A 75 -2.49 -5.41 2.91
C PHE A 75 -1.53 -5.68 4.06
N GLY A 76 -0.87 -4.65 4.58
CA GLY A 76 0.25 -4.78 5.52
C GLY A 76 1.55 -5.21 4.82
N PHE A 77 2.64 -5.27 5.57
CA PHE A 77 3.98 -5.60 5.09
C PHE A 77 4.47 -6.89 5.73
N VAL A 78 4.47 -7.98 4.96
CA VAL A 78 4.89 -9.31 5.43
C VAL A 78 6.30 -9.27 6.00
N GLY A 79 6.51 -9.93 7.14
CA GLY A 79 7.82 -9.96 7.81
C GLY A 79 8.12 -8.74 8.68
N THR A 80 7.18 -7.81 8.85
CA THR A 80 7.32 -6.63 9.72
C THR A 80 6.24 -6.61 10.80
N ASP A 81 6.33 -5.67 11.73
CA ASP A 81 5.28 -5.40 12.73
C ASP A 81 3.97 -4.92 12.10
N PHE A 82 4.03 -4.39 10.87
CA PHE A 82 2.88 -3.97 10.08
C PHE A 82 2.36 -5.07 9.14
N LYS A 83 2.61 -6.36 9.44
CA LYS A 83 2.19 -7.50 8.61
C LYS A 83 0.68 -7.62 8.34
N ASN A 84 -0.14 -7.01 9.18
CA ASN A 84 -1.59 -7.01 9.02
C ASN A 84 -2.05 -5.64 8.49
N PRO A 85 -3.11 -5.61 7.67
CA PRO A 85 -3.67 -4.35 7.21
C PRO A 85 -4.17 -3.50 8.37
N MET A 86 -3.92 -2.20 8.30
CA MET A 86 -4.48 -1.26 9.28
C MET A 86 -6.02 -1.20 9.19
N ILE A 87 -6.58 -1.26 7.97
CA ILE A 87 -8.02 -1.25 7.70
C ILE A 87 -8.45 -2.65 7.23
N ARG A 88 -9.08 -3.41 8.12
CA ARG A 88 -9.53 -4.79 7.86
C ARG A 88 -10.61 -4.93 6.77
N GLU A 89 -11.41 -3.88 6.54
CA GLU A 89 -12.45 -3.85 5.51
C GLU A 89 -11.85 -3.81 4.08
N GLY A 90 -10.55 -3.53 3.94
CA GLY A 90 -9.86 -3.47 2.66
C GLY A 90 -10.22 -2.24 1.82
N ILE A 91 -9.87 -2.26 0.54
CA ILE A 91 -9.97 -1.10 -0.36
C ILE A 91 -11.42 -0.59 -0.56
N GLY A 92 -12.43 -1.45 -0.36
CA GLY A 92 -13.84 -1.07 -0.45
C GLY A 92 -14.25 0.07 0.50
N VAL A 93 -13.50 0.26 1.60
CA VAL A 93 -13.70 1.34 2.56
C VAL A 93 -13.57 2.73 1.91
N GLU A 94 -12.77 2.87 0.85
CA GLU A 94 -12.62 4.14 0.14
C GLU A 94 -13.94 4.57 -0.49
N THR A 95 -14.73 3.62 -1.00
CA THR A 95 -16.05 3.92 -1.60
C THR A 95 -17.06 4.32 -0.51
N LYS A 96 -17.04 3.62 0.63
CA LYS A 96 -17.94 3.89 1.76
C LYS A 96 -17.66 5.25 2.43
N HIS A 97 -16.40 5.65 2.48
CA HIS A 97 -15.96 6.93 3.05
C HIS A 97 -15.41 7.88 1.97
N LYS A 98 -16.09 7.93 0.81
CA LYS A 98 -15.60 8.62 -0.40
C LYS A 98 -15.15 10.06 -0.14
N ALA A 99 -16.00 10.87 0.50
CA ALA A 99 -15.68 12.27 0.76
C ALA A 99 -14.39 12.46 1.57
N PHE A 100 -14.15 11.58 2.55
CA PHE A 100 -12.92 11.59 3.34
C PHE A 100 -11.72 11.19 2.48
N PHE A 101 -11.80 10.05 1.76
CA PHE A 101 -10.67 9.56 0.98
C PHE A 101 -10.36 10.44 -0.24
N ASP A 102 -11.35 11.10 -0.85
CA ASP A 102 -11.13 12.10 -1.89
C ASP A 102 -10.26 13.26 -1.37
N GLN A 103 -10.59 13.79 -0.18
CA GLN A 103 -9.81 14.87 0.45
C GLN A 103 -8.45 14.37 0.94
N PHE A 104 -8.42 13.19 1.55
CA PHE A 104 -7.21 12.57 2.06
C PHE A 104 -6.19 12.35 0.94
N TRP A 105 -6.60 11.72 -0.15
CA TRP A 105 -5.73 11.49 -1.31
C TRP A 105 -5.44 12.75 -2.11
N ASN A 106 -6.23 13.83 -1.97
CA ASN A 106 -5.94 15.11 -2.60
C ASN A 106 -4.95 16.00 -1.82
N GLY A 107 -4.06 15.40 -1.02
CA GLY A 107 -3.02 16.10 -0.25
C GLY A 107 -3.32 16.16 1.25
N GLY A 108 -4.51 15.78 1.70
CA GLY A 108 -4.84 15.71 3.13
C GLY A 108 -3.96 14.73 3.93
N TYR A 109 -3.37 13.72 3.28
CA TYR A 109 -2.43 12.80 3.90
C TYR A 109 -1.05 13.44 4.19
N GLU A 110 -0.67 14.49 3.45
CA GLU A 110 0.68 15.08 3.51
C GLU A 110 0.98 15.64 4.91
N ARG A 111 -0.03 16.09 5.65
CA ARG A 111 0.12 16.56 7.04
C ARG A 111 0.63 15.50 8.03
N PHE A 112 0.56 14.22 7.66
CA PHE A 112 1.09 13.12 8.46
C PHE A 112 2.53 12.75 8.07
N VAL A 113 3.03 13.28 6.95
CA VAL A 113 4.39 13.06 6.48
C VAL A 113 5.31 14.06 7.16
N THR A 114 6.26 13.57 7.96
CA THR A 114 7.19 14.40 8.75
C THR A 114 8.53 14.61 8.05
N ASP A 115 8.92 13.67 7.19
CA ASP A 115 10.11 13.73 6.37
C ASP A 115 9.86 12.99 5.05
N SER A 116 10.48 13.45 3.96
CA SER A 116 10.32 12.82 2.64
C SER A 116 11.51 13.13 1.75
N LYS A 117 12.12 12.09 1.21
CA LYS A 117 13.14 12.16 0.17
C LYS A 117 12.65 11.41 -1.07
N THR A 118 12.61 12.11 -2.19
CA THR A 118 12.15 11.54 -3.47
C THR A 118 13.24 11.58 -4.51
N GLU A 119 13.41 10.46 -5.20
CA GLU A 119 14.25 10.32 -6.38
C GLU A 119 13.35 10.18 -7.62
N PHE A 120 13.73 10.87 -8.69
CA PHE A 120 12.98 10.87 -9.95
C PHE A 120 13.78 10.15 -11.03
N TYR A 121 13.06 9.36 -11.81
CA TYR A 121 13.60 8.54 -12.88
C TYR A 121 12.83 8.84 -14.17
N ASP A 122 13.55 8.93 -15.27
CA ASP A 122 12.95 8.98 -16.60
C ASP A 122 12.31 7.63 -16.93
N CYS A 123 11.25 7.64 -17.72
CA CYS A 123 10.60 6.41 -18.14
C CYS A 123 11.39 5.68 -19.22
N GLU A 124 11.23 4.35 -19.28
CA GLU A 124 11.93 3.52 -20.25
C GLU A 124 11.39 3.70 -21.69
N GLN A 125 10.09 3.95 -21.86
CA GLN A 125 9.43 3.83 -23.16
C GLN A 125 8.76 5.11 -23.68
N LYS A 126 8.46 6.09 -22.82
CA LYS A 126 7.64 7.24 -23.18
C LYS A 126 8.36 8.57 -22.96
N SER A 127 8.26 9.47 -23.95
CA SER A 127 8.73 10.85 -23.80
C SER A 127 7.78 11.64 -22.88
N LYS A 128 8.33 12.39 -21.91
CA LYS A 128 7.58 13.25 -20.96
C LYS A 128 6.75 12.48 -19.91
N CYS A 129 7.32 11.43 -19.35
CA CYS A 129 6.83 10.85 -18.12
C CYS A 129 7.93 10.76 -17.06
N THR A 130 7.53 10.52 -15.81
CA THR A 130 8.43 10.40 -14.67
C THR A 130 7.94 9.32 -13.74
N VAL A 131 8.88 8.53 -13.22
CA VAL A 131 8.68 7.62 -12.11
C VAL A 131 9.33 8.24 -10.87
N ALA A 132 8.64 8.17 -9.73
CA ALA A 132 9.19 8.62 -8.45
C ALA A 132 9.34 7.44 -7.49
N THR A 133 10.50 7.36 -6.85
CA THR A 133 10.70 6.50 -5.69
C THR A 133 10.86 7.41 -4.48
N SER A 134 9.93 7.33 -3.53
CA SER A 134 9.92 8.19 -2.35
C SER A 134 10.05 7.38 -1.08
N THR A 135 11.04 7.73 -0.26
CA THR A 135 11.19 7.25 1.11
C THR A 135 10.73 8.37 2.05
N PHE A 136 9.71 8.09 2.85
CA PHE A 136 9.04 9.12 3.65
C PHE A 136 8.59 8.57 5.00
N THR A 137 8.64 9.42 6.02
CA THR A 137 8.28 9.08 7.40
C THR A 137 6.90 9.62 7.72
N VAL A 138 6.05 8.75 8.27
CA VAL A 138 4.66 9.05 8.63
C VAL A 138 4.50 9.00 10.13
N ASN A 139 3.83 10.01 10.70
CA ASN A 139 3.31 9.94 12.06
C ASN A 139 2.12 8.98 12.10
N TYR A 140 2.42 7.70 12.33
CA TYR A 140 1.45 6.61 12.30
C TYR A 140 0.34 6.78 13.34
N ASN A 141 0.68 7.25 14.54
CA ASN A 141 -0.29 7.46 15.61
C ASN A 141 -1.34 8.53 15.24
N MET A 142 -0.89 9.67 14.69
CA MET A 142 -1.80 10.71 14.22
C MET A 142 -2.66 10.26 13.05
N LEU A 143 -2.06 9.56 12.08
CA LEU A 143 -2.79 9.01 10.94
C LEU A 143 -3.87 8.03 11.38
N ARG A 144 -3.54 7.11 12.29
CA ARG A 144 -4.48 6.16 12.85
C ARG A 144 -5.64 6.87 13.56
N LYS A 145 -5.33 7.85 14.40
CA LYS A 145 -6.33 8.64 15.12
C LYS A 145 -7.25 9.40 14.17
N GLU A 146 -6.73 9.90 13.06
CA GLU A 146 -7.55 10.55 12.03
C GLU A 146 -8.57 9.57 11.42
N LEU A 147 -8.12 8.37 11.07
CA LEU A 147 -9.00 7.33 10.52
C LEU A 147 -10.06 6.90 11.54
N GLU A 148 -9.72 6.83 12.83
CA GLU A 148 -10.67 6.56 13.91
C GLU A 148 -11.69 7.71 14.09
N ASN A 149 -11.25 8.96 14.04
CA ASN A 149 -12.11 10.14 14.14
C ASN A 149 -13.11 10.22 12.98
N ASN A 150 -12.69 9.81 11.78
CA ASN A 150 -13.53 9.77 10.58
C ASN A 150 -14.31 8.45 10.44
N LYS A 151 -14.33 7.61 11.49
CA LYS A 151 -15.06 6.33 11.56
C LYS A 151 -14.66 5.32 10.48
N VAL A 152 -13.47 5.47 9.89
CA VAL A 152 -12.86 4.50 8.98
C VAL A 152 -12.31 3.31 9.76
N LEU A 153 -11.76 3.57 10.94
CA LEU A 153 -11.34 2.55 11.90
C LEU A 153 -12.26 2.54 13.11
N ASN A 154 -12.50 1.36 13.66
CA ASN A 154 -13.08 1.25 15.00
C ASN A 154 -12.06 1.76 16.02
N LYS A 155 -12.54 2.58 16.97
CA LYS A 155 -11.73 2.96 18.13
C LYS A 155 -11.36 1.69 18.87
N ILE A 156 -10.07 1.43 18.99
CA ILE A 156 -9.59 0.44 19.95
C ILE A 156 -9.57 1.19 21.27
N GLY A 157 -10.43 0.77 22.21
CA GLY A 157 -10.50 1.38 23.52
C GLY A 157 -9.13 1.36 24.20
N PHE A 158 -8.74 2.50 24.75
CA PHE A 158 -7.77 2.56 25.85
C PHE A 158 -8.55 2.52 27.16
#